data_AF-A0A7Y6YFW8-F1
#
_entry.id   AF-A0A7Y6YFW8-F1
#
_cell.length_a   1.000
_cell.length_b   1.000
_cell.length_c   1.000
_cell.angle_alpha   90.00
_cell.angle_beta   90.00
_cell.angle_gamma   90.00
#
_symmetry.space_group_name_H-M   'P 1'
#
loop_
_entity.id
_entity.type
_entity.pdbx_description
1 polymer ?
#
loop_
_entity_poly.entity_id
_entity_poly.type
_entity_poly.pdbx_seq_one_letter_code
_entity_poly.pdbx_strand_id
1 'polypeptide(L)'
;MNQQHTLKGPVHIKGVGLHTGVDVELVILPAPVDHGFKFQRVDMEGEPIIDALATNVVSTDRGTTLTKGEAKVFTTEHVLAALVGLGIDNALIQLNAPETPILDGSSKPFIDAINKVGVEAQEAAKNEFVIDEVIRYYNEEEDIEIIALPAEEYQVTVMVDYQTKVLGSQNAHIDHINEFATEIAPARTFSFLHELEFLLDNGLIQGGDLNNAIVYVDKEVNDDTMAKLRKAFDKDSVKVKPNGILDNLDLHFPNEAARHKLLDVIGDLALAGRSIRGRIIATKPGHKANTEFAKMLQNIIKKNDSKPKAPKVDYSVPPVYEVTDIMARLPHRPPFLLVDRILEISESHVVGMKAVTMNEPFFVGHFPGAPVMPGVLQVEAMAQVGGILALSTVPDPENYLTFFLKIDGVKFKQKVMPGDTLTFRLELTQPIRRGIVQMKGQAFVGDHLVTEAELMAQITKEK
;
A
#
# COMPACT_ATOMS: atom_id res chain seq x y z
N MET A 1 -18.69 2.82 -4.04
CA MET A 1 -17.30 2.40 -3.73
C MET A 1 -16.72 3.46 -2.82
N ASN A 2 -15.92 3.11 -1.81
CA ASN A 2 -15.18 4.12 -1.04
C ASN A 2 -14.22 4.86 -1.99
N GLN A 3 -14.30 6.19 -2.01
CA GLN A 3 -13.44 7.05 -2.83
C GLN A 3 -12.11 7.30 -2.11
N GLN A 4 -11.06 7.61 -2.88
CA GLN A 4 -9.82 8.17 -2.31
C GLN A 4 -10.09 9.56 -1.75
N HIS A 5 -9.34 9.96 -0.71
CA HIS A 5 -9.44 11.30 -0.15
C HIS A 5 -8.10 12.05 -0.13
N THR A 6 -8.18 13.37 -0.24
CA THR A 6 -7.07 14.32 -0.08
C THR A 6 -7.54 15.52 0.76
N LEU A 7 -6.66 16.47 1.06
CA LEU A 7 -7.02 17.72 1.75
C LEU A 7 -7.76 18.68 0.80
N LYS A 8 -8.66 19.52 1.31
CA LYS A 8 -9.29 20.61 0.53
C LYS A 8 -8.35 21.77 0.19
N GLY A 9 -7.24 21.87 0.91
CA GLY A 9 -6.28 22.97 0.79
C GLY A 9 -5.04 22.74 1.66
N PRO A 10 -4.08 23.67 1.63
CA PRO A 10 -2.86 23.57 2.42
C PRO A 10 -3.13 23.70 3.93
N VAL A 11 -2.53 22.82 4.73
CA VAL A 11 -2.54 22.87 6.20
C VAL A 11 -1.14 23.25 6.68
N HIS A 12 -1.03 24.35 7.43
CA HIS A 12 0.25 24.85 7.96
C HIS A 12 0.36 24.56 9.46
N ILE A 13 1.48 23.96 9.87
CA ILE A 13 1.76 23.60 11.25
C ILE A 13 3.19 24.04 11.58
N LYS A 14 3.37 24.74 12.69
CA LYS A 14 4.68 25.16 13.20
C LYS A 14 4.94 24.49 14.53
N GLY A 15 6.17 24.06 14.75
CA GLY A 15 6.61 23.46 16.00
C GLY A 15 8.11 23.23 15.99
N VAL A 16 8.57 22.32 16.85
CA VAL A 16 9.98 21.96 17.02
C VAL A 16 10.11 20.45 16.84
N GLY A 17 11.19 19.98 16.21
CA GLY A 17 11.51 18.55 16.17
C GLY A 17 11.89 18.01 17.55
N LEU A 18 11.35 16.86 17.96
CA LEU A 18 11.60 16.28 19.30
C LEU A 18 13.10 16.07 19.55
N HIS A 19 13.77 15.38 18.63
CA HIS A 19 15.16 14.96 18.82
C HIS A 19 16.15 16.04 18.40
N THR A 20 15.86 16.71 17.28
CA THR A 20 16.75 17.72 16.68
C THR A 20 16.67 19.06 17.38
N GLY A 21 15.55 19.41 18.02
CA GLY A 21 15.32 20.73 18.62
C GLY A 21 15.23 21.87 17.61
N VAL A 22 15.09 21.56 16.32
CA VAL A 22 15.04 22.57 15.24
C VAL A 22 13.60 23.00 15.00
N ASP A 23 13.38 24.32 14.88
CA ASP A 23 12.11 24.88 14.45
C ASP A 23 11.74 24.37 13.05
N VAL A 24 10.51 23.88 12.92
CA VAL A 24 9.99 23.33 11.68
C VAL A 24 8.63 23.90 11.34
N GLU A 25 8.48 24.28 10.08
CA GLU A 25 7.20 24.51 9.43
C GLU A 25 6.89 23.30 8.54
N LEU A 26 5.82 22.59 8.90
CA LEU A 26 5.27 21.48 8.17
C LEU A 26 4.02 21.96 7.41
N VAL A 27 3.98 21.70 6.10
CA VAL A 27 2.83 22.03 5.24
C VAL A 27 2.29 20.76 4.61
N ILE A 28 1.03 20.41 4.88
CA ILE A 28 0.35 19.27 4.25
C ILE A 28 -0.46 19.81 3.08
N LEU A 29 -0.13 19.37 1.87
CA LEU A 29 -0.76 19.80 0.63
C LEU A 29 -1.69 18.71 0.07
N PRO A 30 -2.79 19.11 -0.60
CA PRO A 30 -3.57 18.19 -1.41
C PRO A 30 -2.68 17.52 -2.47
N ALA A 31 -2.95 16.25 -2.79
CA ALA A 31 -2.21 15.53 -3.81
C ALA A 31 -3.14 14.78 -4.78
N PRO A 32 -2.71 14.52 -6.04
CA PRO A 32 -3.52 13.80 -7.02
C PRO A 32 -3.88 12.37 -6.59
N VAL A 33 -4.85 11.78 -7.29
CA VAL A 33 -5.20 10.36 -7.17
C VAL A 33 -3.95 9.48 -7.31
N ASP A 34 -3.89 8.41 -6.52
CA ASP A 34 -2.79 7.43 -6.48
C ASP A 34 -1.41 8.02 -6.14
N HIS A 35 -1.36 9.24 -5.59
CA HIS A 35 -0.11 9.86 -5.15
C HIS A 35 0.46 9.17 -3.90
N GLY A 36 -0.41 8.69 -3.01
CA GLY A 36 -0.03 8.22 -1.68
C GLY A 36 0.49 9.35 -0.78
N PHE A 37 1.16 8.97 0.31
CA PHE A 37 1.87 9.91 1.17
C PHE A 37 3.32 10.08 0.72
N LYS A 38 3.76 11.32 0.61
CA LYS A 38 5.16 11.66 0.31
C LYS A 38 5.62 12.81 1.15
N PHE A 39 6.88 12.76 1.57
CA PHE A 39 7.54 13.87 2.25
C PHE A 39 8.43 14.64 1.28
N GLN A 40 8.53 15.95 1.44
CA GLN A 40 9.40 16.81 0.64
C GLN A 40 10.21 17.73 1.54
N ARG A 41 11.53 17.73 1.36
CA ARG A 41 12.45 18.62 2.08
C ARG A 41 12.66 19.90 1.28
N VAL A 42 11.87 20.94 1.57
CA VAL A 42 11.88 22.20 0.80
C VAL A 42 13.07 23.11 1.14
N ASP A 43 13.78 22.80 2.22
CA ASP A 43 15.00 23.51 2.63
C ASP A 43 16.27 23.01 1.91
N MET A 44 16.18 21.92 1.14
CA MET A 44 17.32 21.32 0.43
C MET A 44 17.29 21.67 -1.06
N GLU A 45 18.49 21.76 -1.68
CA GLU A 45 18.60 21.94 -3.13
C GLU A 45 17.89 20.81 -3.88
N GLY A 46 17.09 21.19 -4.89
CA GLY A 46 16.30 20.25 -5.68
C GLY A 46 15.04 19.71 -4.97
N GLU A 47 14.75 20.18 -3.76
CA GLU A 47 13.55 19.88 -2.97
C GLU A 47 13.13 18.39 -3.02
N PRO A 48 14.00 17.47 -2.58
CA PRO A 48 13.84 16.03 -2.79
C PRO A 48 12.56 15.50 -2.15
N ILE A 49 11.84 14.68 -2.93
CA ILE A 49 10.59 14.01 -2.52
C ILE A 49 10.88 12.55 -2.16
N ILE A 50 10.51 12.14 -0.95
CA ILE A 50 10.66 10.80 -0.37
C ILE A 50 9.27 10.15 -0.30
N ASP A 51 9.06 9.02 -0.98
CA ASP A 51 7.81 8.28 -0.84
C ASP A 51 7.72 7.67 0.57
N ALA A 52 6.58 7.78 1.25
CA ALA A 52 6.36 7.22 2.57
C ALA A 52 6.11 5.70 2.46
N LEU A 53 7.19 4.96 2.23
CA LEU A 53 7.20 3.52 2.01
C LEU A 53 8.20 2.84 2.93
N ALA A 54 7.87 1.62 3.38
CA ALA A 54 8.71 0.84 4.28
C ALA A 54 10.12 0.56 3.69
N THR A 55 10.24 0.52 2.36
CA THR A 55 11.54 0.41 1.66
C THR A 55 12.45 1.62 1.84
N ASN A 56 11.91 2.78 2.22
CA ASN A 56 12.67 4.01 2.44
C ASN A 56 13.01 4.23 3.91
N VAL A 57 12.61 3.32 4.82
CA VAL A 57 12.97 3.37 6.24
C VAL A 57 14.45 3.01 6.39
N VAL A 58 15.22 3.89 7.04
CA VAL A 58 16.67 3.70 7.26
C VAL A 58 17.06 3.52 8.72
N SER A 59 16.23 4.03 9.65
CA SER A 59 16.41 3.88 11.09
C SER A 59 15.06 3.91 11.77
N THR A 60 14.95 3.14 12.85
CA THR A 60 13.81 3.08 13.76
C THR A 60 14.23 3.49 15.18
N ASP A 61 15.40 4.12 15.33
CA ASP A 61 15.95 4.51 16.61
C ASP A 61 15.19 5.73 17.12
N ARG A 62 14.30 5.51 18.10
CA ARG A 62 13.50 6.56 18.77
C ARG A 62 12.48 7.29 17.86
N GLY A 63 12.12 6.66 16.75
CA GLY A 63 11.11 7.11 15.80
C GLY A 63 11.38 6.53 14.40
N THR A 64 10.45 6.71 13.47
CA THR A 64 10.58 6.16 12.10
C THR A 64 11.18 7.19 11.16
N THR A 65 12.37 6.86 10.62
CA THR A 65 13.15 7.74 9.74
C THR A 65 13.14 7.26 8.29
N LEU A 66 12.69 8.13 7.38
CA LEU A 66 12.70 7.89 5.94
C LEU A 66 13.90 8.55 5.27
N THR A 67 14.37 7.98 4.16
CA THR A 67 15.52 8.51 3.39
C THR A 67 15.32 8.40 1.88
N LYS A 68 15.90 9.35 1.13
CA LYS A 68 16.15 9.24 -0.32
C LYS A 68 17.39 10.03 -0.71
N GLY A 69 18.43 9.33 -1.15
CA GLY A 69 19.75 9.95 -1.29
C GLY A 69 20.21 10.49 0.06
N GLU A 70 20.57 11.77 0.12
CA GLU A 70 21.01 12.46 1.34
C GLU A 70 19.86 13.02 2.18
N ALA A 71 18.66 13.17 1.60
CA ALA A 71 17.51 13.71 2.30
C ALA A 71 16.93 12.70 3.29
N LYS A 72 16.69 13.16 4.52
CA LYS A 72 16.07 12.39 5.59
C LYS A 72 14.88 13.13 6.19
N VAL A 73 13.89 12.37 6.65
CA VAL A 73 12.78 12.87 7.46
C VAL A 73 12.63 11.97 8.69
N PHE A 74 12.81 12.55 9.87
CA PHE A 74 12.71 11.88 11.17
C PHE A 74 11.27 11.98 11.73
N THR A 75 10.89 11.00 12.55
CA THR A 75 9.68 11.03 13.38
C THR A 75 8.40 11.18 12.54
N THR A 76 8.18 10.28 11.58
CA THR A 76 7.08 10.38 10.60
C THR A 76 5.74 9.79 11.07
N GLU A 77 5.78 8.96 12.10
CA GLU A 77 4.70 8.14 12.61
C GLU A 77 3.45 8.92 13.02
N HIS A 78 3.56 10.01 13.79
CA HIS A 78 2.38 10.71 14.31
C HIS A 78 1.57 11.44 13.23
N VAL A 79 2.24 12.06 12.27
CA VAL A 79 1.58 12.75 11.14
C VAL A 79 0.96 11.72 10.20
N LEU A 80 1.63 10.60 9.94
CA LEU A 80 1.06 9.51 9.14
C LEU A 80 -0.17 8.89 9.83
N ALA A 81 -0.11 8.67 11.15
CA ALA A 81 -1.23 8.17 11.92
C ALA A 81 -2.44 9.13 11.86
N ALA A 82 -2.20 10.44 11.94
CA ALA A 82 -3.25 11.45 11.78
C ALA A 82 -3.92 11.40 10.40
N LEU A 83 -3.13 11.27 9.33
CA LEU A 83 -3.65 11.17 7.96
C LEU A 83 -4.49 9.91 7.76
N VAL A 84 -3.99 8.76 8.23
CA VAL A 84 -4.72 7.47 8.16
C VAL A 84 -6.00 7.52 9.00
N GLY A 85 -5.93 8.07 10.21
CA GLY A 85 -7.07 8.22 11.11
C GLY A 85 -8.18 9.11 10.56
N LEU A 86 -7.85 10.05 9.67
CA LEU A 86 -8.82 10.88 8.94
C LEU A 86 -9.24 10.30 7.58
N GLY A 87 -8.75 9.10 7.24
CA GLY A 87 -9.07 8.43 5.99
C GLY A 87 -8.51 9.09 4.74
N ILE A 88 -7.47 9.92 4.87
CA ILE A 88 -6.77 10.56 3.75
C ILE A 88 -5.89 9.50 3.06
N ASP A 89 -5.88 9.48 1.73
CA ASP A 89 -5.08 8.56 0.92
C ASP A 89 -3.89 9.26 0.27
N ASN A 90 -4.06 10.54 -0.09
CA ASN A 90 -3.10 11.29 -0.88
C ASN A 90 -2.73 12.60 -0.19
N ALA A 91 -1.44 12.79 0.09
CA ALA A 91 -0.91 14.03 0.63
C ALA A 91 0.59 14.22 0.29
N LEU A 92 0.97 15.47 0.05
CA LEU A 92 2.38 15.89 -0.01
C LEU A 92 2.71 16.66 1.27
N ILE A 93 3.65 16.16 2.06
CA ILE A 93 4.03 16.70 3.37
C ILE A 93 5.37 17.40 3.22
N GLN A 94 5.35 18.72 3.15
CA GLN A 94 6.54 19.54 3.03
C GLN A 94 7.09 19.89 4.41
N LEU A 95 8.41 19.84 4.56
CA LEU A 95 9.12 20.33 5.75
C LEU A 95 10.31 21.18 5.34
N ASN A 96 10.54 22.27 6.07
CA ASN A 96 11.75 23.10 5.95
C ASN A 96 12.85 22.69 6.96
N ALA A 97 12.73 21.51 7.57
CA ALA A 97 13.65 20.97 8.56
C ALA A 97 13.64 19.42 8.45
N PRO A 98 14.63 18.72 9.03
CA PRO A 98 14.76 17.28 8.86
C PRO A 98 13.78 16.43 9.71
N GLU A 99 13.05 17.00 10.66
CA GLU A 99 12.18 16.26 11.58
C GLU A 99 10.77 16.87 11.62
N THR A 100 9.74 16.05 11.73
CA THR A 100 8.36 16.55 11.90
C THR A 100 8.19 17.22 13.27
N PRO A 101 7.29 18.22 13.42
CA PRO A 101 7.09 18.88 14.71
C PRO A 101 6.47 17.92 15.72
N ILE A 102 7.01 17.87 16.95
CA ILE A 102 6.48 17.01 18.01
C ILE A 102 5.13 17.49 18.57
N LEU A 103 4.90 18.81 18.55
CA LEU A 103 3.69 19.45 19.06
C LEU A 103 3.45 19.08 20.54
N ASP A 104 2.34 18.41 20.85
CA ASP A 104 2.03 17.93 22.21
C ASP A 104 2.46 16.48 22.45
N GLY A 105 3.12 15.84 21.48
CA GLY A 105 3.51 14.43 21.51
C GLY A 105 2.46 13.46 20.99
N SER A 106 1.33 13.94 20.48
CA SER A 106 0.24 13.13 19.97
C SER A 106 -0.12 13.46 18.51
N SER A 107 -1.09 12.75 17.93
CA SER A 107 -1.63 13.06 16.59
C SER A 107 -2.73 14.13 16.62
N LYS A 108 -3.24 14.50 17.80
CA LYS A 108 -4.40 15.38 17.94
C LYS A 108 -4.19 16.77 17.33
N PRO A 109 -3.04 17.44 17.51
CA PRO A 109 -2.82 18.75 16.89
C PRO A 109 -2.81 18.71 15.36
N PHE A 110 -2.29 17.63 14.76
CA PHE A 110 -2.34 17.41 13.31
C PHE A 110 -3.78 17.27 12.83
N ILE A 111 -4.59 16.45 13.53
CA ILE A 111 -6.01 16.29 13.23
C ILE A 111 -6.76 17.62 13.32
N ASP A 112 -6.52 18.41 14.37
CA ASP A 112 -7.19 19.69 14.55
C ASP A 112 -6.84 20.69 13.45
N ALA A 113 -5.58 20.69 12.99
CA ALA A 113 -5.15 21.52 11.88
C ALA A 113 -5.80 21.09 10.55
N ILE A 114 -5.88 19.78 10.29
CA ILE A 114 -6.52 19.23 9.10
C ILE A 114 -8.03 19.49 9.10
N ASN A 115 -8.71 19.29 10.22
CA ASN A 115 -10.15 19.51 10.34
C ASN A 115 -10.58 20.96 10.08
N LYS A 116 -9.71 21.94 10.38
CA LYS A 116 -9.96 23.35 10.06
C LYS A 116 -10.00 23.63 8.56
N VAL A 117 -9.27 22.84 7.76
CA VAL A 117 -9.23 22.97 6.29
C VAL A 117 -10.24 22.03 5.63
N GLY A 118 -10.35 20.80 6.15
CA GLY A 118 -11.25 19.76 5.68
C GLY A 118 -10.62 18.83 4.65
N VAL A 119 -11.32 17.72 4.42
CA VAL A 119 -10.96 16.62 3.51
C VAL A 119 -11.93 16.60 2.33
N GLU A 120 -11.45 16.24 1.15
CA GLU A 120 -12.23 16.08 -0.08
C GLU A 120 -12.07 14.69 -0.68
N ALA A 121 -13.16 14.15 -1.21
CA ALA A 121 -13.14 12.92 -1.99
C ALA A 121 -12.62 13.20 -3.41
N GLN A 122 -11.93 12.22 -3.97
CA GLN A 122 -11.42 12.22 -5.34
C GLN A 122 -12.19 11.20 -6.18
N GLU A 123 -12.30 11.45 -7.49
CA GLU A 123 -13.01 10.59 -8.44
C GLU A 123 -12.21 9.31 -8.80
N ALA A 124 -11.82 8.56 -7.77
CA ALA A 124 -11.11 7.29 -7.86
C ALA A 124 -11.48 6.39 -6.68
N ALA A 125 -11.54 5.08 -6.93
CA ALA A 125 -11.77 4.11 -5.86
C ALA A 125 -10.56 4.04 -4.92
N LYS A 126 -10.83 3.87 -3.62
CA LYS A 126 -9.80 3.69 -2.59
C LYS A 126 -8.93 2.47 -2.92
N ASN A 127 -7.62 2.65 -2.86
CA ASN A 127 -6.67 1.59 -3.13
C ASN A 127 -6.37 0.79 -1.85
N GLU A 128 -7.28 -0.11 -1.50
CA GLU A 128 -7.19 -0.92 -0.29
C GLU A 128 -6.40 -2.22 -0.51
N PHE A 129 -5.51 -2.53 0.44
CA PHE A 129 -4.95 -3.86 0.62
C PHE A 129 -5.83 -4.65 1.58
N VAL A 130 -6.57 -5.62 1.02
CA VAL A 130 -7.45 -6.51 1.77
C VAL A 130 -6.64 -7.68 2.29
N ILE A 131 -6.68 -7.91 3.60
CA ILE A 131 -6.12 -9.10 4.24
C ILE A 131 -7.09 -10.27 4.00
N ASP A 132 -6.70 -11.21 3.16
CA ASP A 132 -7.47 -12.41 2.80
C ASP A 132 -6.93 -13.69 3.48
N GLU A 133 -5.69 -13.66 3.96
CA GLU A 133 -5.02 -14.74 4.67
C GLU A 133 -4.33 -14.22 5.95
N VAL A 134 -4.02 -15.13 6.88
CA VAL A 134 -3.29 -14.78 8.11
C VAL A 134 -1.83 -14.46 7.78
N ILE A 135 -1.37 -13.27 8.16
CA ILE A 135 0.03 -12.85 8.01
C ILE A 135 0.60 -12.63 9.42
N ARG A 136 1.67 -13.35 9.76
CA ARG A 136 2.29 -13.30 11.09
C ARG A 136 3.75 -12.86 10.97
N TYR A 137 4.12 -11.86 11.75
CA TYR A 137 5.49 -11.51 12.11
C TYR A 137 5.74 -11.88 13.56
N TYR A 138 6.89 -12.49 13.83
CA TYR A 138 7.30 -12.89 15.17
C TYR A 138 8.81 -12.74 15.32
N ASN A 139 9.21 -12.06 16.39
CA ASN A 139 10.60 -11.93 16.83
C ASN A 139 10.74 -12.64 18.19
N GLU A 140 11.47 -13.75 18.20
CA GLU A 140 11.62 -14.60 19.38
C GLU A 140 12.52 -13.97 20.45
N GLU A 141 13.52 -13.18 20.08
CA GLU A 141 14.47 -12.58 21.03
C GLU A 141 13.81 -11.50 21.89
N GLU A 142 12.93 -10.70 21.28
CA GLU A 142 12.24 -9.59 21.95
C GLU A 142 10.80 -9.96 22.37
N ASP A 143 10.35 -11.18 22.05
CA ASP A 143 8.98 -11.67 22.28
C ASP A 143 7.91 -10.71 21.70
N ILE A 144 8.14 -10.27 20.46
CA ILE A 144 7.27 -9.35 19.73
C ILE A 144 6.49 -10.12 18.67
N GLU A 145 5.19 -9.86 18.59
CA GLU A 145 4.32 -10.50 17.60
C GLU A 145 3.38 -9.46 16.96
N ILE A 146 3.25 -9.52 15.63
CA ILE A 146 2.25 -8.75 14.89
C ILE A 146 1.52 -9.69 13.94
N ILE A 147 0.19 -9.73 14.03
CA ILE A 147 -0.67 -10.60 13.22
C ILE A 147 -1.67 -9.73 12.47
N ALA A 148 -1.76 -9.91 11.16
CA ALA A 148 -2.88 -9.45 10.35
C ALA A 148 -3.85 -10.61 10.07
N LEU A 149 -5.13 -10.38 10.30
CA LEU A 149 -6.23 -11.32 10.10
C LEU A 149 -7.26 -10.72 9.13
N PRO A 150 -7.97 -11.55 8.35
CA PRO A 150 -9.10 -11.07 7.56
C PRO A 150 -10.18 -10.44 8.43
N ALA A 151 -10.64 -9.25 8.03
CA ALA A 151 -11.76 -8.55 8.63
C ALA A 151 -12.40 -7.59 7.61
N GLU A 152 -13.67 -7.26 7.81
CA GLU A 152 -14.42 -6.34 6.93
C GLU A 152 -13.97 -4.87 7.06
N GLU A 153 -13.37 -4.52 8.20
CA GLU A 153 -12.91 -3.17 8.52
C GLU A 153 -11.47 -3.15 9.03
N TYR A 154 -10.87 -1.95 9.08
CA TYR A 154 -9.54 -1.78 9.65
C TYR A 154 -9.62 -1.72 11.18
N GLN A 155 -9.16 -2.78 11.82
CA GLN A 155 -9.19 -2.97 13.27
C GLN A 155 -7.76 -3.04 13.79
N VAL A 156 -7.48 -2.42 14.93
CA VAL A 156 -6.15 -2.48 15.53
C VAL A 156 -6.28 -2.76 17.02
N THR A 157 -5.58 -3.77 17.50
CA THR A 157 -5.44 -4.09 18.93
C THR A 157 -3.96 -4.08 19.26
N VAL A 158 -3.60 -3.38 20.33
CA VAL A 158 -2.23 -3.35 20.85
C VAL A 158 -2.24 -3.84 22.29
N MET A 159 -1.26 -4.69 22.60
CA MET A 159 -0.89 -5.07 23.96
C MET A 159 0.54 -4.63 24.23
N VAL A 160 0.75 -3.90 25.32
CA VAL A 160 2.08 -3.48 25.77
C VAL A 160 2.37 -4.08 27.13
N ASP A 161 3.63 -4.46 27.36
CA ASP A 161 4.13 -4.88 28.65
C ASP A 161 5.60 -4.51 28.75
N TYR A 162 5.91 -3.58 29.66
CA TYR A 162 7.26 -3.06 29.89
C TYR A 162 7.95 -3.74 31.08
N GLN A 163 7.30 -4.72 31.72
CA GLN A 163 7.82 -5.45 32.89
C GLN A 163 8.24 -4.53 34.05
N THR A 164 7.64 -3.34 34.14
CA THR A 164 7.88 -2.39 35.23
C THR A 164 6.71 -2.36 36.20
N LYS A 165 6.95 -1.93 37.44
CA LYS A 165 5.86 -1.71 38.42
C LYS A 165 5.03 -0.46 38.11
N VAL A 166 5.63 0.50 37.41
CA VAL A 166 5.03 1.82 37.16
C VAL A 166 4.14 1.81 35.92
N LEU A 167 4.54 1.06 34.89
CA LEU A 167 3.78 0.81 33.69
C LEU A 167 3.67 -0.70 33.49
N GLY A 168 2.61 -1.28 34.07
CA GLY A 168 2.27 -2.70 33.91
C GLY A 168 1.66 -2.98 32.54
N SER A 169 1.19 -4.21 32.34
CA SER A 169 0.59 -4.62 31.08
C SER A 169 -0.69 -3.81 30.80
N GLN A 170 -0.78 -3.24 29.60
CA GLN A 170 -1.93 -2.46 29.14
C GLN A 170 -2.35 -2.91 27.74
N ASN A 171 -3.60 -2.66 27.40
CA ASN A 171 -4.10 -2.85 26.04
C ASN A 171 -4.92 -1.65 25.58
N ALA A 172 -5.03 -1.50 24.27
CA ALA A 172 -5.91 -0.57 23.59
C ALA A 172 -6.42 -1.22 22.30
N HIS A 173 -7.64 -0.90 21.88
CA HIS A 173 -8.18 -1.34 20.61
C HIS A 173 -9.08 -0.28 19.98
N ILE A 174 -9.24 -0.37 18.66
CA ILE A 174 -10.30 0.28 17.88
C ILE A 174 -10.91 -0.77 16.95
N ASP A 175 -12.23 -0.74 16.79
CA ASP A 175 -12.96 -1.62 15.87
C ASP A 175 -13.22 -0.94 14.52
N HIS A 176 -13.15 0.40 14.51
CA HIS A 176 -13.34 1.25 13.35
C HIS A 176 -12.30 2.37 13.33
N ILE A 177 -11.75 2.67 12.15
CA ILE A 177 -10.72 3.71 12.02
C ILE A 177 -11.25 5.12 12.38
N ASN A 178 -12.56 5.35 12.30
CA ASN A 178 -13.18 6.63 12.67
C ASN A 178 -13.12 6.92 14.18
N GLU A 179 -12.87 5.92 15.02
CA GLU A 179 -12.64 6.09 16.46
C GLU A 179 -11.29 6.75 16.74
N PHE A 180 -10.33 6.67 15.81
CA PHE A 180 -8.96 7.13 15.99
C PHE A 180 -8.89 8.58 16.49
N ALA A 181 -9.63 9.49 15.86
CA ALA A 181 -9.54 10.92 16.16
C ALA A 181 -9.94 11.27 17.60
N THR A 182 -10.83 10.51 18.21
CA THR A 182 -11.35 10.74 19.56
C THR A 182 -10.65 9.90 20.61
N GLU A 183 -10.40 8.62 20.29
CA GLU A 183 -9.94 7.63 21.25
C GLU A 183 -8.41 7.52 21.28
N ILE A 184 -7.74 7.70 20.14
CA ILE A 184 -6.31 7.35 20.01
C ILE A 184 -5.46 8.59 19.81
N ALA A 185 -5.88 9.49 18.93
CA ALA A 185 -5.11 10.67 18.53
C ALA A 185 -4.64 11.56 19.69
N PRO A 186 -5.37 11.73 20.82
CA PRO A 186 -4.89 12.52 21.97
C PRO A 186 -3.85 11.82 22.85
N ALA A 187 -3.50 10.56 22.59
CA ALA A 187 -2.55 9.81 23.40
C ALA A 187 -1.11 10.24 23.09
N ARG A 188 -0.43 10.83 24.07
CA ARG A 188 0.90 11.40 23.89
C ARG A 188 2.00 10.36 24.03
N THR A 189 3.12 10.68 23.41
CA THR A 189 4.36 9.89 23.52
C THR A 189 4.86 9.88 24.96
N PHE A 190 5.72 8.91 25.24
CA PHE A 190 6.24 8.69 26.58
C PHE A 190 7.63 8.08 26.55
N SER A 191 8.35 8.22 27.65
CA SER A 191 9.64 7.59 27.87
C SER A 191 9.80 7.24 29.35
N PHE A 192 10.68 6.28 29.63
CA PHE A 192 11.10 5.98 30.99
C PHE A 192 12.21 6.91 31.45
N LEU A 193 12.27 7.16 32.76
CA LEU A 193 13.26 8.05 33.35
C LEU A 193 14.70 7.60 33.07
N HIS A 194 14.97 6.29 33.09
CA HIS A 194 16.31 5.78 32.79
C HIS A 194 16.76 6.05 31.34
N GLU A 195 15.83 6.03 30.39
CA GLU A 195 16.10 6.37 28.99
C GLU A 195 16.34 7.87 28.86
N LEU A 196 15.49 8.69 29.50
CA LEU A 196 15.60 10.14 29.45
C LEU A 196 16.96 10.64 29.95
N GLU A 197 17.50 10.08 31.04
CA GLU A 197 18.84 10.44 31.53
C GLU A 197 19.93 10.17 30.49
N PHE A 198 19.91 8.98 29.88
CA PHE A 198 20.85 8.61 28.82
C PHE A 198 20.74 9.59 27.64
N LEU A 199 19.52 9.98 27.27
CA LEU A 199 19.27 10.87 26.16
C LEU A 199 19.76 12.30 26.45
N LEU A 200 19.52 12.82 27.66
CA LEU A 200 20.04 14.12 28.10
C LEU A 200 21.57 14.14 28.13
N ASP A 201 22.19 13.07 28.63
CA ASP A 201 23.66 12.97 28.73
C ASP A 201 24.33 12.88 27.34
N ASN A 202 23.60 12.47 26.31
CA ASN A 202 24.07 12.41 24.92
C ASN A 202 23.59 13.60 24.05
N GLY A 203 22.98 14.63 24.65
CA GLY A 203 22.52 15.81 23.91
C GLY A 203 21.38 15.53 22.92
N LEU A 204 20.54 14.54 23.21
CA LEU A 204 19.34 14.20 22.45
C LEU A 204 18.09 14.83 23.08
N ILE A 205 16.94 14.70 22.42
CA ILE A 205 15.65 15.30 22.84
C ILE A 205 15.76 16.82 23.06
N GLN A 206 16.46 17.51 22.16
CA GLN A 206 16.70 18.96 22.31
C GLN A 206 15.42 19.79 22.15
N GLY A 207 14.37 19.22 21.58
CA GLY A 207 13.03 19.82 21.50
C GLY A 207 12.03 19.22 22.48
N GLY A 208 12.47 18.35 23.41
CA GLY A 208 11.63 17.82 24.47
C GLY A 208 11.31 18.90 25.49
N ASP A 209 10.07 19.37 25.50
CA ASP A 209 9.52 20.19 26.58
C ASP A 209 8.70 19.28 27.51
N LEU A 210 8.54 19.68 28.77
CA LEU A 210 7.67 19.05 29.76
C LEU A 210 6.28 18.70 29.25
N ASN A 211 5.78 19.44 28.26
CA ASN A 211 4.41 19.36 27.82
C ASN A 211 4.18 18.35 26.68
N ASN A 212 5.23 17.76 26.11
CA ASN A 212 5.12 16.93 24.92
C ASN A 212 5.41 15.43 25.11
N ALA A 213 5.79 14.99 26.32
CA ALA A 213 5.98 13.57 26.61
C ALA A 213 5.66 13.22 28.07
N ILE A 214 5.04 12.06 28.28
CA ILE A 214 4.82 11.49 29.62
C ILE A 214 6.11 10.81 30.08
N VAL A 215 6.56 11.09 31.30
CA VAL A 215 7.77 10.45 31.85
C VAL A 215 7.39 9.49 32.96
N TYR A 216 7.61 8.19 32.72
CA TYR A 216 7.41 7.13 33.71
C TYR A 216 8.67 6.93 34.56
N VAL A 217 8.51 6.95 35.88
CA VAL A 217 9.61 6.82 36.85
C VAL A 217 9.71 5.37 37.29
N ASP A 218 10.60 4.63 36.65
CA ASP A 218 10.80 3.19 36.85
C ASP A 218 12.02 2.85 37.72
N LYS A 219 12.80 3.87 38.11
CA LYS A 219 13.94 3.75 39.02
C LYS A 219 13.90 4.81 40.12
N GLU A 220 14.67 4.59 41.18
CA GLU A 220 14.87 5.59 42.22
C GLU A 220 15.52 6.85 41.63
N VAL A 221 14.96 8.00 42.00
CA VAL A 221 15.42 9.31 41.52
C VAL A 221 16.35 9.91 42.57
N ASN A 222 17.58 10.22 42.18
CA ASN A 222 18.55 10.89 43.04
C ASN A 222 18.52 12.42 42.81
N ASP A 223 19.14 13.18 43.72
CA ASP A 223 19.13 14.65 43.67
C ASP A 223 19.78 15.23 42.40
N ASP A 224 20.81 14.55 41.87
CA ASP A 224 21.48 14.95 40.63
C ASP A 224 20.55 14.80 39.41
N THR A 225 19.83 13.68 39.32
CA THR A 225 18.80 13.45 38.30
C THR A 225 17.72 14.52 38.42
N MET A 226 17.23 14.82 39.63
CA MET A 226 16.24 15.87 39.83
C MET A 226 16.74 17.24 39.40
N ALA A 227 18.01 17.56 39.64
CA ALA A 227 18.63 18.81 39.18
C ALA A 227 18.74 18.87 37.65
N LYS A 228 19.14 17.77 36.99
CA LYS A 228 19.18 17.67 35.52
C LYS A 228 17.79 17.83 34.93
N LEU A 229 16.78 17.17 35.48
CA LEU A 229 15.39 17.29 35.03
C LEU A 229 14.89 18.73 35.20
N ARG A 230 15.06 19.36 36.37
CA ARG A 230 14.68 20.78 36.58
C ARG A 230 15.29 21.71 35.53
N LYS A 231 16.56 21.49 35.18
CA LYS A 231 17.26 22.27 34.15
C LYS A 231 16.75 21.97 32.74
N ALA A 232 16.63 20.69 32.37
CA ALA A 232 16.15 20.28 31.05
C ALA A 232 14.72 20.75 30.79
N PHE A 233 13.94 20.85 31.86
CA PHE A 233 12.53 21.18 31.83
C PHE A 233 12.22 22.64 32.21
N ASP A 234 13.21 23.47 32.50
CA ASP A 234 13.02 24.86 32.92
C ASP A 234 11.96 25.04 34.05
N LYS A 235 12.03 24.20 35.08
CA LYS A 235 11.10 24.20 36.24
C LYS A 235 11.83 24.30 37.57
N ASP A 236 11.31 25.14 38.47
CA ASP A 236 11.79 25.29 39.85
C ASP A 236 11.66 23.99 40.67
N SER A 237 10.62 23.19 40.39
CA SER A 237 10.40 21.90 41.04
C SER A 237 9.80 20.87 40.08
N VAL A 238 10.30 19.64 40.18
CA VAL A 238 9.75 18.43 39.55
C VAL A 238 9.44 17.46 40.69
N LYS A 239 8.33 16.74 40.61
CA LYS A 239 7.92 15.72 41.60
C LYS A 239 7.43 14.47 40.90
N VAL A 240 7.57 13.33 41.59
CA VAL A 240 6.97 12.07 41.16
C VAL A 240 5.58 11.98 41.78
N LYS A 241 4.56 11.81 40.94
CA LYS A 241 3.17 11.58 41.36
C LYS A 241 3.01 10.17 41.94
N PRO A 242 1.97 9.91 42.76
CA PRO A 242 1.75 8.58 43.36
C PRO A 242 1.55 7.43 42.35
N ASN A 243 1.12 7.75 41.12
CA ASN A 243 1.03 6.80 40.00
C ASN A 243 2.37 6.60 39.26
N GLY A 244 3.47 7.17 39.79
CA GLY A 244 4.83 6.98 39.31
C GLY A 244 5.19 7.71 38.00
N ILE A 245 4.39 8.69 37.57
CA ILE A 245 4.81 9.61 36.50
C ILE A 245 5.36 10.91 37.09
N LEU A 246 6.15 11.65 36.32
CA LEU A 246 6.52 13.02 36.70
C LEU A 246 5.29 13.95 36.70
N ASP A 247 5.35 15.01 37.50
CA ASP A 247 4.30 16.03 37.62
C ASP A 247 4.28 17.03 36.45
N ASN A 248 4.91 16.67 35.33
CA ASN A 248 4.92 17.47 34.12
C ASN A 248 3.56 17.48 33.42
N LEU A 249 2.83 16.35 33.43
CA LEU A 249 1.55 16.17 32.74
C LEU A 249 0.59 15.29 33.56
N ASP A 250 -0.72 15.45 33.31
CA ASP A 250 -1.74 14.49 33.71
C ASP A 250 -2.12 13.60 32.53
N LEU A 251 -2.36 12.31 32.77
CA LEU A 251 -2.80 11.38 31.74
C LEU A 251 -4.18 11.77 31.22
N HIS A 252 -4.34 11.79 29.89
CA HIS A 252 -5.63 11.88 29.23
C HIS A 252 -6.42 10.58 29.39
N PHE A 253 -5.71 9.44 29.42
CA PHE A 253 -6.29 8.11 29.54
C PHE A 253 -5.51 7.25 30.56
N PRO A 254 -6.19 6.40 31.36
CA PRO A 254 -5.48 5.46 32.23
C PRO A 254 -4.51 4.52 31.49
N ASN A 255 -4.82 4.19 30.23
CA ASN A 255 -4.04 3.35 29.32
C ASN A 255 -3.37 4.13 28.18
N GLU A 256 -2.99 5.40 28.42
CA GLU A 256 -2.46 6.30 27.38
C GLU A 256 -1.22 5.73 26.66
N ALA A 257 -0.36 4.99 27.37
CA ALA A 257 0.81 4.34 26.75
C ALA A 257 0.41 3.29 25.70
N ALA A 258 -0.59 2.44 25.99
CA ALA A 258 -1.10 1.47 25.02
C ALA A 258 -1.79 2.15 23.83
N ARG A 259 -2.56 3.22 24.08
CA ARG A 259 -3.21 4.01 23.02
C ARG A 259 -2.18 4.70 22.12
N HIS A 260 -1.10 5.22 22.70
CA HIS A 260 -0.01 5.80 21.93
C HIS A 260 0.72 4.75 21.09
N LYS A 261 0.95 3.53 21.62
CA LYS A 261 1.52 2.45 20.80
C LYS A 261 0.59 1.98 19.68
N LEU A 262 -0.73 2.07 19.86
CA LEU A 262 -1.71 1.87 18.79
C LEU A 262 -1.59 2.97 17.72
N LEU A 263 -1.43 4.24 18.14
CA LEU A 263 -1.13 5.36 17.24
C LEU A 263 0.12 5.09 16.41
N ASP A 264 1.23 4.70 17.05
CA ASP A 264 2.49 4.36 16.37
C ASP A 264 2.31 3.25 15.35
N VAL A 265 1.60 2.17 15.72
CA VAL A 265 1.30 1.05 14.81
C VAL A 265 0.54 1.54 13.57
N ILE A 266 -0.49 2.39 13.73
CA ILE A 266 -1.22 2.93 12.59
C ILE A 266 -0.32 3.79 11.69
N GLY A 267 0.52 4.64 12.29
CA GLY A 267 1.45 5.49 11.56
C GLY A 267 2.51 4.70 10.78
N ASP A 268 3.14 3.72 11.41
CA ASP A 268 4.16 2.89 10.80
C ASP A 268 3.57 1.97 9.71
N LEU A 269 2.38 1.41 9.92
CA LEU A 269 1.73 0.56 8.91
C LEU A 269 1.23 1.34 7.68
N ALA A 270 1.09 2.67 7.77
CA ALA A 270 0.86 3.52 6.60
C ALA A 270 1.97 3.35 5.54
N LEU A 271 3.19 2.99 5.97
CA LEU A 271 4.35 2.76 5.11
C LEU A 271 4.23 1.48 4.26
N ALA A 272 3.20 0.65 4.46
CA ALA A 272 2.87 -0.45 3.55
C ALA A 272 2.51 0.06 2.14
N GLY A 273 2.13 1.34 2.00
CA GLY A 273 1.88 2.01 0.73
C GLY A 273 0.44 1.86 0.21
N ARG A 274 -0.46 1.27 1.01
CA ARG A 274 -1.91 1.18 0.76
C ARG A 274 -2.69 1.23 2.06
N SER A 275 -3.93 1.69 1.97
CA SER A 275 -4.90 1.58 3.05
C SER A 275 -5.16 0.11 3.37
N ILE A 276 -5.11 -0.29 4.64
CA ILE A 276 -5.28 -1.70 5.05
C ILE A 276 -6.75 -1.95 5.38
N ARG A 277 -7.29 -3.10 4.94
CA ARG A 277 -8.58 -3.63 5.41
C ARG A 277 -8.36 -5.01 6.00
N GLY A 278 -8.53 -5.12 7.31
CA GLY A 278 -8.19 -6.29 8.10
C GLY A 278 -7.97 -5.94 9.57
N ARG A 279 -7.79 -6.96 10.41
CA ARG A 279 -7.50 -6.79 11.84
C ARG A 279 -6.02 -6.98 12.12
N ILE A 280 -5.42 -5.99 12.77
CA ILE A 280 -4.05 -6.04 13.27
C ILE A 280 -4.07 -6.29 14.77
N ILE A 281 -3.32 -7.29 15.22
CA ILE A 281 -3.05 -7.55 16.64
C ILE A 281 -1.55 -7.44 16.83
N ALA A 282 -1.11 -6.49 17.66
CA ALA A 282 0.31 -6.26 17.91
C ALA A 282 0.62 -6.38 19.40
N THR A 283 1.50 -7.32 19.74
CA THR A 283 1.97 -7.59 21.09
C THR A 283 3.39 -7.06 21.23
N LYS A 284 3.59 -6.15 22.20
CA LYS A 284 4.83 -5.40 22.44
C LYS A 284 5.37 -4.70 21.17
N PRO A 285 4.54 -3.95 20.43
CA PRO A 285 4.99 -3.33 19.20
C PRO A 285 6.04 -2.23 19.45
N GLY A 286 6.80 -1.95 18.40
CA GLY A 286 7.74 -0.83 18.33
C GLY A 286 8.11 -0.57 16.87
N HIS A 287 8.68 0.60 16.58
CA HIS A 287 8.90 1.05 15.19
C HIS A 287 9.67 0.04 14.34
N LYS A 288 10.66 -0.65 14.90
CA LYS A 288 11.40 -1.72 14.20
C LYS A 288 10.48 -2.84 13.74
N ALA A 289 9.75 -3.46 14.65
CA ALA A 289 8.81 -4.54 14.32
C ALA A 289 7.68 -4.08 13.41
N ASN A 290 7.13 -2.88 13.66
CA ASN A 290 6.06 -2.30 12.86
C ASN A 290 6.51 -2.08 11.40
N THR A 291 7.70 -1.51 11.20
CA THR A 291 8.23 -1.23 9.85
C THR A 291 8.68 -2.51 9.13
N GLU A 292 9.21 -3.51 9.85
CA GLU A 292 9.48 -4.84 9.29
C GLU A 292 8.18 -5.52 8.83
N PHE A 293 7.12 -5.43 9.62
CA PHE A 293 5.80 -5.92 9.24
C PHE A 293 5.22 -5.13 8.05
N ALA A 294 5.30 -3.80 8.06
CA ALA A 294 4.87 -2.95 6.93
C ALA A 294 5.61 -3.34 5.64
N LYS A 295 6.91 -3.67 5.72
CA LYS A 295 7.71 -4.17 4.60
C LYS A 295 7.23 -5.54 4.11
N MET A 296 6.84 -6.44 5.02
CA MET A 296 6.20 -7.71 4.66
C MET A 296 4.89 -7.48 3.89
N LEU A 297 4.01 -6.62 4.42
CA LEU A 297 2.75 -6.27 3.75
C LEU A 297 3.01 -5.65 2.37
N GLN A 298 3.95 -4.70 2.27
CA GLN A 298 4.32 -4.07 1.00
C GLN A 298 4.80 -5.09 -0.04
N ASN A 299 5.58 -6.10 0.37
CA ASN A 299 6.02 -7.15 -0.54
C ASN A 299 4.85 -8.03 -1.01
N ILE A 300 3.89 -8.32 -0.14
CA ILE A 300 2.67 -9.06 -0.49
C ILE A 300 1.82 -8.23 -1.47
N ILE A 301 1.64 -6.93 -1.21
CA ILE A 301 0.96 -5.98 -2.10
C ILE A 301 1.61 -6.00 -3.49
N LYS A 302 2.93 -5.81 -3.58
CA LYS A 302 3.69 -5.85 -4.85
C LYS A 302 3.53 -7.20 -5.58
N LYS A 303 3.54 -8.31 -4.83
CA LYS A 303 3.35 -9.66 -5.39
C LYS A 303 1.92 -9.82 -5.91
N ASN A 304 0.92 -9.29 -5.23
CA ASN A 304 -0.48 -9.37 -5.65
C ASN A 304 -0.78 -8.47 -6.85
N ASP A 305 -0.15 -7.29 -6.93
CA ASP A 305 -0.29 -6.40 -8.08
C ASP A 305 0.42 -6.92 -9.34
N SER A 306 1.54 -7.62 -9.15
CA SER A 306 2.26 -8.25 -10.27
C SER A 306 1.60 -9.53 -10.77
N LYS A 307 0.64 -10.10 -10.03
CA LYS A 307 -0.14 -11.25 -10.52
C LYS A 307 -1.03 -10.79 -11.68
N PRO A 308 -1.05 -11.53 -12.79
CA PRO A 308 -2.01 -11.33 -13.87
C PRO A 308 -3.44 -11.41 -13.35
N LYS A 309 -4.23 -10.36 -13.57
CA LYS A 309 -5.65 -10.32 -13.21
C LYS A 309 -6.47 -10.67 -14.43
N ALA A 310 -7.42 -11.60 -14.26
CA ALA A 310 -8.39 -11.90 -15.31
C ALA A 310 -9.17 -10.63 -15.67
N PRO A 311 -9.50 -10.41 -16.96
CA PRO A 311 -10.40 -9.34 -17.35
C PRO A 311 -11.75 -9.47 -16.63
N LYS A 312 -12.25 -8.36 -16.07
CA LYS A 312 -13.59 -8.31 -15.48
C LYS A 312 -14.60 -8.04 -16.59
N VAL A 313 -15.16 -9.10 -17.14
CA VAL A 313 -16.12 -9.04 -18.25
C VAL A 313 -17.54 -9.01 -17.69
N ASP A 314 -18.32 -7.99 -18.05
CA ASP A 314 -19.76 -7.95 -17.80
C ASP A 314 -20.52 -8.60 -18.96
N TYR A 315 -20.93 -9.86 -18.78
CA TYR A 315 -21.68 -10.63 -19.78
C TYR A 315 -23.13 -10.16 -19.98
N SER A 316 -23.62 -9.18 -19.20
CA SER A 316 -24.92 -8.56 -19.44
C SER A 316 -24.88 -7.51 -20.56
N VAL A 317 -23.67 -7.08 -20.95
CA VAL A 317 -23.43 -6.15 -22.06
C VAL A 317 -23.15 -6.94 -23.33
N PRO A 318 -23.72 -6.57 -24.50
CA PRO A 318 -23.36 -7.19 -25.77
C PRO A 318 -21.86 -7.08 -26.05
N PRO A 319 -21.23 -8.11 -26.65
CA PRO A 319 -19.82 -8.06 -27.02
C PRO A 319 -19.58 -6.99 -28.10
N VAL A 320 -18.34 -6.50 -28.17
CA VAL A 320 -17.91 -5.57 -29.22
C VAL A 320 -18.01 -6.21 -30.61
N TYR A 321 -17.57 -7.46 -30.75
CA TYR A 321 -17.70 -8.24 -31.98
C TYR A 321 -18.21 -9.65 -31.69
N GLU A 322 -19.24 -10.07 -32.43
CA GLU A 322 -19.69 -11.46 -32.48
C GLU A 322 -18.91 -12.24 -33.54
N VAL A 323 -19.08 -13.57 -33.59
CA VAL A 323 -18.34 -14.46 -34.50
C VAL A 323 -18.42 -14.03 -35.98
N THR A 324 -19.56 -13.50 -36.43
CA THR A 324 -19.73 -13.03 -37.80
C THR A 324 -18.89 -11.79 -38.11
N ASP A 325 -18.74 -10.89 -37.13
CA ASP A 325 -17.90 -9.70 -37.24
C ASP A 325 -16.41 -10.07 -37.25
N ILE A 326 -16.05 -11.09 -36.47
CA ILE A 326 -14.70 -11.67 -36.44
C ILE A 326 -14.38 -12.31 -37.80
N MET A 327 -15.30 -13.08 -38.39
CA MET A 327 -15.14 -13.68 -39.72
C MET A 327 -14.97 -12.65 -40.84
N ALA A 328 -15.55 -11.46 -40.70
CA ALA A 328 -15.37 -10.37 -41.66
C ALA A 328 -13.97 -9.73 -41.59
N ARG A 329 -13.29 -9.84 -40.45
CA ARG A 329 -11.98 -9.20 -40.20
C ARG A 329 -10.81 -10.17 -40.29
N LEU A 330 -10.99 -11.41 -39.84
CA LEU A 330 -9.99 -12.45 -39.92
C LEU A 330 -10.23 -13.36 -41.14
N PRO A 331 -9.16 -13.84 -41.80
CA PRO A 331 -9.28 -14.82 -42.88
C PRO A 331 -9.71 -16.22 -42.39
N HIS A 332 -9.56 -16.49 -41.09
CA HIS A 332 -9.84 -17.79 -40.47
C HIS A 332 -11.32 -18.20 -40.62
N ARG A 333 -11.56 -19.49 -40.87
CA ARG A 333 -12.90 -20.08 -40.99
C ARG A 333 -12.98 -21.38 -40.18
N PRO A 334 -14.18 -21.77 -39.71
CA PRO A 334 -14.37 -23.08 -39.07
C PRO A 334 -13.79 -24.21 -39.96
N PRO A 335 -13.11 -25.21 -39.37
CA PRO A 335 -12.94 -25.44 -37.93
C PRO A 335 -11.74 -24.73 -37.28
N PHE A 336 -11.05 -23.82 -37.99
CA PHE A 336 -9.80 -23.19 -37.51
C PHE A 336 -9.97 -21.73 -37.04
N LEU A 337 -11.19 -21.17 -37.16
CA LEU A 337 -11.58 -19.99 -36.41
C LEU A 337 -11.94 -20.42 -34.99
N LEU A 338 -11.14 -20.00 -34.01
CA LEU A 338 -11.23 -20.50 -32.62
C LEU A 338 -11.91 -19.51 -31.67
N VAL A 339 -11.90 -18.22 -31.99
CA VAL A 339 -12.43 -17.14 -31.14
C VAL A 339 -13.90 -16.93 -31.44
N ASP A 340 -14.72 -16.87 -30.39
CA ASP A 340 -16.16 -16.73 -30.50
C ASP A 340 -16.60 -15.26 -30.43
N ARG A 341 -15.95 -14.47 -29.55
CA ARG A 341 -16.32 -13.07 -29.27
C ARG A 341 -15.12 -12.20 -28.96
N ILE A 342 -15.25 -10.90 -29.26
CA ILE A 342 -14.40 -9.84 -28.72
C ILE A 342 -15.24 -9.02 -27.76
N LEU A 343 -14.78 -8.95 -26.52
CA LEU A 343 -15.52 -8.38 -25.39
C LEU A 343 -15.11 -6.93 -25.14
N GLU A 344 -13.84 -6.61 -25.32
CA GLU A 344 -13.29 -5.26 -25.18
C GLU A 344 -12.22 -5.03 -26.25
N ILE A 345 -12.10 -3.81 -26.74
CA ILE A 345 -11.02 -3.39 -27.63
C ILE A 345 -10.69 -1.92 -27.36
N SER A 346 -9.40 -1.60 -27.30
CA SER A 346 -8.89 -0.21 -27.28
C SER A 346 -7.81 -0.02 -28.34
N GLU A 347 -7.11 1.11 -28.32
CA GLU A 347 -5.93 1.33 -29.16
C GLU A 347 -4.73 0.41 -28.82
N SER A 348 -4.69 -0.15 -27.61
CA SER A 348 -3.51 -0.86 -27.09
C SER A 348 -3.79 -2.24 -26.50
N HIS A 349 -5.06 -2.60 -26.30
CA HIS A 349 -5.41 -3.92 -25.77
C HIS A 349 -6.70 -4.46 -26.38
N VAL A 350 -6.89 -5.77 -26.22
CA VAL A 350 -8.08 -6.49 -26.65
C VAL A 350 -8.37 -7.65 -25.71
N VAL A 351 -9.67 -7.86 -25.45
CA VAL A 351 -10.18 -8.99 -24.68
C VAL A 351 -11.06 -9.83 -25.56
N GLY A 352 -10.73 -11.11 -25.69
CA GLY A 352 -11.47 -12.07 -26.51
C GLY A 352 -11.91 -13.29 -25.70
N MET A 353 -12.87 -14.04 -26.23
CA MET A 353 -13.44 -15.20 -25.56
C MET A 353 -13.48 -16.41 -26.49
N LYS A 354 -13.20 -17.58 -25.92
CA LYS A 354 -13.46 -18.88 -26.52
C LYS A 354 -14.18 -19.80 -25.54
N ALA A 355 -15.33 -20.32 -25.93
CA ALA A 355 -15.93 -21.48 -25.29
C ALA A 355 -15.22 -22.75 -25.78
N VAL A 356 -14.85 -23.63 -24.84
CA VAL A 356 -14.21 -24.91 -25.15
C VAL A 356 -15.26 -26.01 -25.07
N THR A 357 -15.58 -26.63 -26.20
CA THR A 357 -16.64 -27.66 -26.28
C THR A 357 -16.09 -29.03 -26.63
N MET A 358 -16.68 -30.08 -26.04
CA MET A 358 -16.29 -31.48 -26.29
C MET A 358 -16.44 -31.87 -27.76
N ASN A 359 -17.25 -31.14 -28.53
CA ASN A 359 -17.47 -31.37 -29.95
C ASN A 359 -16.33 -30.88 -30.85
N GLU A 360 -15.30 -30.22 -30.30
CA GLU A 360 -14.17 -29.75 -31.11
C GLU A 360 -13.35 -30.94 -31.63
N PRO A 361 -12.97 -30.93 -32.93
CA PRO A 361 -12.46 -32.11 -33.62
C PRO A 361 -11.14 -32.63 -33.04
N PHE A 362 -10.35 -31.77 -32.39
CA PHE A 362 -9.09 -32.17 -31.79
C PHE A 362 -9.26 -33.04 -30.55
N PHE A 363 -10.39 -33.00 -29.83
CA PHE A 363 -10.62 -33.86 -28.66
C PHE A 363 -10.78 -35.34 -29.02
N VAL A 364 -11.08 -35.65 -30.29
CA VAL A 364 -11.18 -37.04 -30.78
C VAL A 364 -9.82 -37.75 -30.69
N GLY A 365 -8.73 -37.03 -30.96
CA GLY A 365 -7.38 -37.59 -31.01
C GLY A 365 -6.42 -37.11 -29.91
N HIS A 366 -6.68 -35.95 -29.31
CA HIS A 366 -5.80 -35.34 -28.31
C HIS A 366 -6.12 -35.88 -26.90
N PHE A 367 -5.52 -37.05 -26.61
CA PHE A 367 -5.67 -37.87 -25.39
C PHE A 367 -7.09 -38.45 -25.18
N PRO A 368 -7.43 -39.56 -25.88
CA PRO A 368 -8.70 -40.26 -25.67
C PRO A 368 -8.93 -40.63 -24.19
N GLY A 369 -10.09 -40.27 -23.64
CA GLY A 369 -10.46 -40.52 -22.23
C GLY A 369 -9.96 -39.47 -21.22
N ALA A 370 -9.12 -38.52 -21.64
CA ALA A 370 -8.65 -37.41 -20.81
C ALA A 370 -8.58 -36.10 -21.63
N PRO A 371 -9.74 -35.58 -22.09
CA PRO A 371 -9.78 -34.49 -23.07
C PRO A 371 -9.15 -33.23 -22.49
N VAL A 372 -8.15 -32.68 -23.17
CA VAL A 372 -7.50 -31.41 -22.83
C VAL A 372 -7.26 -30.60 -24.09
N MET A 373 -7.52 -29.30 -24.08
CA MET A 373 -7.31 -28.46 -25.26
C MET A 373 -5.81 -28.33 -25.54
N PRO A 374 -5.33 -28.66 -26.76
CA PRO A 374 -3.92 -28.53 -27.12
C PRO A 374 -3.39 -27.11 -26.86
N GLY A 375 -2.25 -27.00 -26.17
CA GLY A 375 -1.66 -25.71 -25.83
C GLY A 375 -1.39 -24.82 -27.06
N VAL A 376 -1.00 -25.42 -28.17
CA VAL A 376 -0.80 -24.70 -29.45
C VAL A 376 -2.08 -24.05 -29.97
N LEU A 377 -3.26 -24.65 -29.74
CA LEU A 377 -4.53 -24.05 -30.13
C LEU A 377 -4.96 -22.93 -29.18
N GLN A 378 -4.52 -22.98 -27.92
CA GLN A 378 -4.71 -21.85 -27.00
C GLN A 378 -3.88 -20.65 -27.44
N VAL A 379 -2.64 -20.88 -27.88
CA VAL A 379 -1.77 -19.83 -28.44
C VAL A 379 -2.31 -19.30 -29.77
N GLU A 380 -2.84 -20.18 -30.63
CA GLU A 380 -3.50 -19.77 -31.89
C GLU A 380 -4.76 -18.92 -31.63
N ALA A 381 -5.63 -19.33 -30.69
CA ALA A 381 -6.79 -18.53 -30.32
C ALA A 381 -6.37 -17.16 -29.77
N MET A 382 -5.33 -17.12 -28.93
CA MET A 382 -4.72 -15.88 -28.44
C MET A 382 -4.22 -15.01 -29.61
N ALA A 383 -3.58 -15.62 -30.62
CA ALA A 383 -3.14 -14.94 -31.84
C ALA A 383 -4.30 -14.32 -32.62
N GLN A 384 -5.41 -15.04 -32.77
CA GLN A 384 -6.60 -14.56 -33.46
C GLN A 384 -7.22 -13.36 -32.75
N VAL A 385 -7.29 -13.38 -31.41
CA VAL A 385 -7.72 -12.22 -30.61
C VAL A 385 -6.78 -11.03 -30.84
N GLY A 386 -5.46 -11.23 -30.75
CA GLY A 386 -4.48 -10.17 -31.05
C GLY A 386 -4.55 -9.66 -32.49
N GLY A 387 -4.84 -10.54 -33.44
CA GLY A 387 -5.04 -10.24 -34.85
C GLY A 387 -6.18 -9.27 -35.08
N ILE A 388 -7.28 -9.36 -34.31
CA ILE A 388 -8.38 -8.39 -34.39
C ILE A 388 -7.89 -6.98 -34.05
N LEU A 389 -7.09 -6.81 -32.98
CA LEU A 389 -6.54 -5.51 -32.61
C LEU A 389 -5.54 -5.00 -33.65
N ALA A 390 -4.65 -5.87 -34.10
CA ALA A 390 -3.68 -5.56 -35.14
C ALA A 390 -4.38 -5.01 -36.40
N LEU A 391 -5.41 -5.70 -36.86
CA LEU A 391 -6.15 -5.36 -38.07
C LEU A 391 -7.12 -4.18 -37.88
N SER A 392 -7.52 -3.83 -36.66
CA SER A 392 -8.32 -2.61 -36.45
C SER A 392 -7.56 -1.31 -36.75
N THR A 393 -6.24 -1.38 -36.93
CA THR A 393 -5.40 -0.24 -37.28
C THR A 393 -5.27 0.03 -38.80
N VAL A 394 -5.82 -0.85 -39.64
CA VAL A 394 -5.82 -0.69 -41.10
C VAL A 394 -7.24 -0.45 -41.62
N PRO A 395 -7.42 0.32 -42.72
CA PRO A 395 -8.75 0.71 -43.20
C PRO A 395 -9.54 -0.44 -43.87
N ASP A 396 -8.84 -1.41 -44.45
CA ASP A 396 -9.38 -2.55 -45.21
C ASP A 396 -8.85 -3.89 -44.66
N PRO A 397 -9.18 -4.27 -43.41
CA PRO A 397 -8.59 -5.40 -42.69
C PRO A 397 -8.72 -6.74 -43.41
N GLU A 398 -9.77 -6.92 -44.21
CA GLU A 398 -10.02 -8.12 -45.01
C GLU A 398 -8.94 -8.41 -46.06
N ASN A 399 -8.15 -7.40 -46.45
CA ASN A 399 -7.06 -7.52 -47.43
C ASN A 399 -5.69 -7.71 -46.76
N TYR A 400 -5.64 -8.07 -45.48
CA TYR A 400 -4.39 -8.24 -44.74
C TYR A 400 -4.32 -9.62 -44.07
N LEU A 401 -3.12 -10.19 -44.12
CA LEU A 401 -2.77 -11.40 -43.39
C LEU A 401 -1.83 -11.06 -42.24
N THR A 402 -2.01 -11.75 -41.12
CA THR A 402 -1.14 -11.62 -39.95
C THR A 402 -0.33 -12.90 -39.80
N PHE A 403 0.98 -12.83 -40.00
CA PHE A 403 1.89 -13.97 -39.90
C PHE A 403 2.71 -13.93 -38.63
N PHE A 404 2.81 -15.05 -37.92
CA PHE A 404 3.71 -15.18 -36.78
C PHE A 404 5.18 -15.04 -37.21
N LEU A 405 5.91 -14.20 -36.49
CA LEU A 405 7.37 -14.09 -36.59
C LEU A 405 8.07 -14.75 -35.41
N LYS A 406 7.54 -14.60 -34.20
CA LYS A 406 8.13 -15.13 -32.96
C LYS A 406 7.04 -15.42 -31.94
N ILE A 407 7.23 -16.51 -31.21
CA ILE A 407 6.49 -16.83 -29.99
C ILE A 407 7.55 -17.08 -28.91
N ASP A 408 7.44 -16.42 -27.77
CA ASP A 408 8.41 -16.53 -26.66
C ASP A 408 7.72 -16.66 -25.31
N GLY A 409 8.44 -17.21 -24.33
CA GLY A 409 8.01 -17.24 -22.94
C GLY A 409 6.69 -17.99 -22.68
N VAL A 410 6.28 -18.90 -23.55
CA VAL A 410 4.98 -19.60 -23.42
C VAL A 410 4.97 -20.47 -22.18
N LYS A 411 3.95 -20.30 -21.33
CA LYS A 411 3.73 -21.17 -20.17
C LYS A 411 2.29 -21.64 -20.11
N PHE A 412 2.11 -22.95 -20.00
CA PHE A 412 0.84 -23.61 -19.73
C PHE A 412 0.78 -23.96 -18.25
N LYS A 413 -0.01 -23.22 -17.48
CA LYS A 413 -0.05 -23.29 -16.01
C LYS A 413 -1.09 -24.28 -15.51
N GLN A 414 -2.19 -24.45 -16.23
CA GLN A 414 -3.29 -25.34 -15.88
C GLN A 414 -3.88 -25.99 -17.13
N LYS A 415 -4.59 -27.11 -16.94
CA LYS A 415 -5.30 -27.80 -18.02
C LYS A 415 -6.55 -27.00 -18.39
N VAL A 416 -6.84 -26.92 -19.68
CA VAL A 416 -8.11 -26.39 -20.20
C VAL A 416 -8.93 -27.55 -20.72
N MET A 417 -10.13 -27.70 -20.20
CA MET A 417 -11.00 -28.85 -20.37
C MET A 417 -12.26 -28.46 -21.17
N PRO A 418 -12.95 -29.42 -21.80
CA PRO A 418 -14.30 -29.19 -22.30
C PRO A 418 -15.23 -28.63 -21.19
N GLY A 419 -15.98 -27.59 -21.51
CA GLY A 419 -16.82 -26.84 -20.57
C GLY A 419 -16.19 -25.55 -20.06
N ASP A 420 -14.87 -25.40 -20.15
CA ASP A 420 -14.20 -24.16 -19.77
C ASP A 420 -14.52 -23.02 -20.76
N THR A 421 -14.47 -21.79 -20.26
CA THR A 421 -14.45 -20.59 -21.09
C THR A 421 -13.11 -19.91 -20.92
N LEU A 422 -12.35 -19.83 -22.02
CA LEU A 422 -11.11 -19.08 -22.08
C LEU A 422 -11.41 -17.61 -22.32
N THR A 423 -10.96 -16.77 -21.40
CA THR A 423 -10.92 -15.30 -21.59
C THR A 423 -9.48 -14.90 -21.87
N PHE A 424 -9.23 -14.31 -23.04
CA PHE A 424 -7.92 -13.84 -23.46
C PHE A 424 -7.81 -12.35 -23.20
N ARG A 425 -6.66 -11.90 -22.70
CA ARG A 425 -6.23 -10.50 -22.64
C ARG A 425 -4.93 -10.38 -23.40
N LEU A 426 -4.90 -9.51 -24.40
CA LEU A 426 -3.67 -9.16 -25.08
C LEU A 426 -3.44 -7.67 -25.04
N GLU A 427 -2.19 -7.29 -24.77
CA GLU A 427 -1.74 -5.90 -24.71
C GLU A 427 -0.54 -5.71 -25.63
N LEU A 428 -0.54 -4.64 -26.41
CA LEU A 428 0.62 -4.20 -27.17
C LEU A 428 1.75 -3.87 -26.19
N THR A 429 2.90 -4.53 -26.34
CA THR A 429 4.09 -4.19 -25.54
C THR A 429 4.81 -2.96 -26.09
N GLN A 430 4.57 -2.65 -27.38
CA GLN A 430 5.08 -1.48 -28.08
C GLN A 430 4.08 -1.05 -29.17
N PRO A 431 4.08 0.23 -29.58
CA PRO A 431 3.27 0.67 -30.72
C PRO A 431 3.59 -0.11 -32.00
N ILE A 432 2.56 -0.41 -32.80
CA ILE A 432 2.72 -1.11 -34.08
C ILE A 432 3.59 -0.25 -35.02
N ARG A 433 4.67 -0.84 -35.54
CA ARG A 433 5.61 -0.14 -36.44
C ARG A 433 5.97 -1.03 -37.61
N ARG A 434 5.87 -0.49 -38.83
CA ARG A 434 6.18 -1.21 -40.09
C ARG A 434 5.43 -2.54 -40.21
N GLY A 435 4.18 -2.58 -39.72
CA GLY A 435 3.36 -3.79 -39.70
C GLY A 435 3.76 -4.83 -38.64
N ILE A 436 4.79 -4.57 -37.82
CA ILE A 436 5.19 -5.46 -36.73
C ILE A 436 4.32 -5.20 -35.50
N VAL A 437 3.72 -6.27 -34.99
CA VAL A 437 2.86 -6.28 -33.81
C VAL A 437 3.55 -7.12 -32.75
N GLN A 438 3.68 -6.57 -31.53
CA GLN A 438 4.24 -7.26 -30.38
C GLN A 438 3.25 -7.19 -29.24
N MET A 439 2.85 -8.36 -28.72
CA MET A 439 1.84 -8.45 -27.69
C MET A 439 2.27 -9.37 -26.57
N LYS A 440 1.90 -9.01 -25.34
CA LYS A 440 1.84 -9.94 -24.23
C LYS A 440 0.41 -10.47 -24.17
N GLY A 441 0.26 -11.78 -24.25
CA GLY A 441 -1.03 -12.45 -24.21
C GLY A 441 -1.17 -13.35 -22.99
N GLN A 442 -2.37 -13.34 -22.43
CA GLN A 442 -2.75 -14.10 -21.24
C GLN A 442 -4.13 -14.71 -21.46
N ALA A 443 -4.32 -15.97 -21.05
CA ALA A 443 -5.58 -16.68 -21.13
C ALA A 443 -5.98 -17.15 -19.72
N PHE A 444 -7.25 -16.97 -19.37
CA PHE A 444 -7.80 -17.26 -18.07
C PHE A 444 -9.02 -18.19 -18.16
N VAL A 445 -9.21 -19.04 -17.16
CA VAL A 445 -10.46 -19.75 -16.88
C VAL A 445 -10.94 -19.29 -15.51
N GLY A 446 -12.05 -18.54 -15.48
CA GLY A 446 -12.40 -17.73 -14.31
C GLY A 446 -11.26 -16.76 -13.96
N ASP A 447 -10.83 -16.75 -12.70
CA ASP A 447 -9.71 -15.92 -12.22
C ASP A 447 -8.34 -16.59 -12.36
N HIS A 448 -8.29 -17.83 -12.88
CA HIS A 448 -7.05 -18.58 -12.97
C HIS A 448 -6.36 -18.37 -14.32
N LEU A 449 -5.13 -17.86 -14.29
CA LEU A 449 -4.27 -17.79 -15.48
C LEU A 449 -3.88 -19.21 -15.92
N VAL A 450 -4.31 -19.62 -17.11
CA VAL A 450 -4.06 -20.95 -17.65
C VAL A 450 -2.92 -20.95 -18.68
N THR A 451 -2.78 -19.89 -19.47
CA THR A 451 -1.72 -19.76 -20.49
C THR A 451 -1.21 -18.32 -20.57
N GLU A 452 0.11 -18.12 -20.72
CA GLU A 452 0.72 -16.83 -21.03
C GLU A 452 1.76 -16.98 -22.15
N ALA A 453 1.91 -15.96 -23.00
CA ALA A 453 2.87 -15.93 -24.10
C ALA A 453 3.24 -14.49 -24.51
N GLU A 454 4.44 -14.32 -25.07
CA GLU A 454 4.80 -13.13 -25.84
C GLU A 454 4.73 -13.47 -27.33
N LEU A 455 3.93 -12.71 -28.07
CA LEU A 455 3.60 -12.95 -29.47
C LEU A 455 4.16 -11.81 -30.33
N MET A 456 4.85 -12.16 -31.42
CA MET A 456 5.26 -11.22 -32.45
C MET A 456 4.72 -11.67 -33.79
N ALA A 457 4.04 -10.77 -34.49
CA ALA A 457 3.48 -11.03 -35.80
C ALA A 457 3.74 -9.86 -36.76
N GLN A 458 3.58 -10.11 -38.05
CA GLN A 458 3.65 -9.12 -39.11
C GLN A 458 2.35 -9.07 -39.90
N ILE A 459 1.76 -7.88 -39.97
CA ILE A 459 0.64 -7.56 -40.84
C ILE A 459 1.19 -7.32 -42.25
N THR A 460 0.69 -8.10 -43.21
CA THR A 460 1.10 -8.05 -44.61
C THR A 460 -0.13 -7.86 -45.49
N LYS A 461 -0.11 -6.85 -46.36
CA LYS A 461 -1.21 -6.62 -47.31
C LYS A 461 -1.19 -7.72 -48.37
N GLU A 462 -2.31 -8.39 -48.55
CA GLU A 462 -2.56 -9.25 -49.70
C GLU A 462 -2.82 -8.32 -50.90
N LYS A 463 -2.11 -8.59 -52.00
CA LYS A 463 -1.90 -7.69 -53.14
C LYS A 463 -3.11 -6.86 -53.58
#